data_AF-A0A7C4HME4-F1
#
_entry.id   AF-A0A7C4HME4-F1
#
_cell.length_a   1.000
_cell.length_b   1.000
_cell.length_c   1.000
_cell.angle_alpha   90.00
_cell.angle_beta   90.00
_cell.angle_gamma   90.00
#
_symmetry.space_group_name_H-M   'P 1'
#
loop_
_entity.id
_entity.type
_entity.pdbx_description
1 polymer ?
#
loop_
_entity_poly.entity_id
_entity_poly.type
_entity_poly.pdbx_seq_one_letter_code
_entity_poly.pdbx_strand_id
1 'polypeptide(L)'
;MRRARQPSPARGAAIRRAARAATMALPLLGWLAGPLPARAEAWTNLAGQVLQADFLDYAAGVVALARPDGTILRLPLTALCEPDQRRVRRRAGEPLVPEFVRAAHRDAAALLQRFAQLPAERRTPEERARVAHMAQALFDARLAAGGAEALDAEAQSDIRRLRDSLR
;
A
#
# COMPACT_ATOMS: atom_id res chain seq x y z
N MET A 1 -28.71 -64.56 11.86
CA MET A 1 -27.69 -65.46 11.26
C MET A 1 -26.33 -64.79 11.48
N ARG A 2 -25.48 -65.30 12.38
CA ARG A 2 -24.27 -66.15 12.09
C ARG A 2 -23.43 -65.59 10.94
N ARG A 3 -22.11 -65.38 10.97
CA ARG A 3 -20.96 -65.53 11.89
C ARG A 3 -19.82 -64.75 11.16
N ALA A 4 -19.07 -63.85 11.80
CA ALA A 4 -17.81 -64.07 12.53
C ALA A 4 -16.50 -64.01 11.70
N ARG A 5 -15.48 -63.39 12.34
CA ARG A 5 -14.01 -63.54 12.24
C ARG A 5 -13.19 -62.54 11.39
N GLN A 6 -12.62 -61.57 12.11
CA GLN A 6 -11.20 -61.15 12.01
C GLN A 6 -10.25 -62.34 12.35
N PRO A 7 -8.97 -62.43 11.88
CA PRO A 7 -7.89 -61.55 12.36
C PRO A 7 -6.73 -61.20 11.37
N SER A 8 -5.97 -60.18 11.83
CA SER A 8 -4.57 -59.74 11.57
C SER A 8 -3.52 -60.85 11.36
N PRO A 9 -2.19 -60.60 11.30
CA PRO A 9 -1.36 -59.45 10.87
C PRO A 9 -0.19 -59.90 9.94
N ALA A 10 0.56 -58.97 9.33
CA ALA A 10 1.92 -59.28 8.86
C ALA A 10 2.88 -58.13 9.19
N ARG A 11 3.55 -58.29 10.33
CA ARG A 11 4.76 -57.59 10.72
C ARG A 11 5.91 -58.14 9.87
N GLY A 12 6.49 -57.29 9.02
CA GLY A 12 7.80 -57.52 8.43
C GLY A 12 8.85 -56.64 9.11
N ALA A 13 9.43 -57.12 10.20
CA ALA A 13 10.64 -56.57 10.78
C ALA A 13 11.83 -57.44 10.38
N ALA A 14 12.75 -56.91 9.58
CA ALA A 14 14.13 -57.42 9.46
C ALA A 14 15.00 -56.31 8.83
N ILE A 15 15.81 -55.58 9.60
CA ILE A 15 17.18 -55.91 10.04
C ILE A 15 18.26 -55.38 9.08
N ARG A 16 18.93 -54.31 9.56
CA ARG A 16 20.38 -54.05 9.65
C ARG A 16 21.27 -54.18 8.40
N ARG A 17 22.03 -53.10 8.14
CA ARG A 17 23.52 -52.99 8.14
C ARG A 17 23.90 -51.75 7.30
N ALA A 18 24.33 -50.65 7.92
CA ALA A 18 25.73 -50.33 8.18
C ALA A 18 26.61 -50.40 6.90
N ALA A 19 27.07 -49.24 6.40
CA ALA A 19 28.48 -48.87 6.36
C ALA A 19 28.78 -47.72 5.35
N ARG A 20 29.67 -46.82 5.78
CA ARG A 20 30.65 -46.03 5.01
C ARG A 20 30.09 -44.87 4.18
N ALA A 21 30.18 -43.63 4.66
CA ALA A 21 31.37 -42.76 4.54
C ALA A 21 31.72 -42.44 3.08
N ALA A 22 31.29 -41.27 2.62
CA ALA A 22 31.92 -40.53 1.53
C ALA A 22 31.63 -39.04 1.74
N THR A 23 32.53 -38.41 2.48
CA THR A 23 32.68 -36.96 2.60
C THR A 23 32.91 -36.38 1.20
N MET A 24 31.91 -35.71 0.63
CA MET A 24 32.11 -34.78 -0.48
C MET A 24 31.91 -33.36 0.06
N ALA A 25 33.03 -32.71 0.33
CA ALA A 25 33.10 -31.29 0.62
C ALA A 25 32.58 -30.50 -0.59
N LEU A 26 31.35 -29.97 -0.48
CA LEU A 26 30.87 -28.94 -1.38
C LEU A 26 31.55 -27.61 -0.99
N PRO A 27 32.12 -26.87 -1.96
CA PRO A 27 32.89 -25.67 -1.67
C PRO A 27 31.98 -24.57 -1.12
N LEU A 28 32.39 -24.02 0.02
CA LEU A 28 31.98 -22.72 0.53
C LEU A 28 32.28 -21.64 -0.52
N LEU A 29 31.31 -21.28 -1.35
CA LEU A 29 31.44 -20.14 -2.27
C LEU A 29 30.12 -19.35 -2.34
N GLY A 30 29.65 -18.87 -1.17
CA GLY A 30 28.39 -18.14 -1.07
C GLY A 30 28.37 -16.98 -0.05
N TRP A 31 29.53 -16.55 0.47
CA TRP A 31 29.60 -15.65 1.63
C TRP A 31 30.11 -14.23 1.33
N LEU A 32 29.95 -13.72 0.11
CA LEU A 32 30.35 -12.35 -0.25
C LEU A 32 29.26 -11.51 -0.91
N ALA A 33 28.00 -11.94 -0.85
CA ALA A 33 26.86 -11.07 -1.12
C ALA A 33 26.36 -10.45 0.19
N GLY A 34 27.22 -9.66 0.85
CA GLY A 34 26.73 -8.78 1.91
C GLY A 34 25.70 -7.81 1.32
N PRO A 35 24.60 -7.49 2.02
CA PRO A 35 23.66 -6.50 1.52
C PRO A 35 24.42 -5.21 1.26
N LEU A 36 24.38 -4.74 0.01
CA LEU A 36 24.89 -3.42 -0.33
C LEU A 36 24.27 -2.43 0.67
N PRO A 37 25.06 -1.56 1.32
CA PRO A 37 24.52 -0.58 2.25
C PRO A 37 23.42 0.17 1.51
N ALA A 38 22.18 0.05 2.00
CA ALA A 38 21.07 0.82 1.48
C ALA A 38 21.52 2.28 1.52
N ARG A 39 21.52 2.92 0.34
CA ARG A 39 22.02 4.27 0.21
C ARG A 39 21.05 5.18 0.96
N ALA A 40 21.46 5.59 2.16
CA ALA A 40 20.66 6.42 3.05
C ALA A 40 20.05 7.60 2.27
N GLU A 41 18.76 7.83 2.47
CA GLU A 41 18.04 8.89 1.78
C GLU A 41 18.26 10.24 2.45
N ALA A 42 18.25 11.30 1.65
CA ALA A 42 18.28 12.66 2.15
C ALA A 42 16.87 13.12 2.56
N TRP A 43 16.72 13.50 3.83
CA TRP A 43 15.54 14.17 4.40
C TRP A 43 15.95 15.56 4.85
N THR A 44 15.05 16.52 4.83
CA THR A 44 15.31 17.92 5.18
C THR A 44 14.40 18.32 6.32
N ASN A 45 14.97 18.78 7.42
CA ASN A 45 14.19 19.30 8.54
C ASN A 45 13.67 20.71 8.26
N LEU A 46 12.81 21.23 9.13
CA LEU A 46 12.28 22.60 9.03
C LEU A 46 13.37 23.69 9.06
N ALA A 47 14.53 23.41 9.67
CA ALA A 47 15.67 24.33 9.69
C ALA A 47 16.50 24.29 8.39
N GLY A 48 16.08 23.50 7.39
CA GLY A 48 16.80 23.33 6.12
C GLY A 48 18.02 22.41 6.21
N GLN A 49 18.24 21.74 7.34
CA GLN A 49 19.35 20.81 7.51
C GLN A 49 19.01 19.45 6.90
N VAL A 50 19.97 18.89 6.17
CA VAL A 50 19.84 17.57 5.55
C VAL A 50 20.22 16.47 6.55
N LEU A 51 19.35 15.50 6.70
CA LEU A 51 19.47 14.29 7.49
C LEU A 51 19.63 13.11 6.53
N GLN A 52 20.70 12.34 6.68
CA GLN A 52 20.87 11.07 5.96
C GLN A 52 20.25 9.95 6.79
N ALA A 53 19.17 9.34 6.29
CA ALA A 53 18.49 8.26 6.98
C ALA A 53 17.56 7.46 6.04
N ASP A 54 17.26 6.22 6.41
CA ASP A 54 16.25 5.39 5.77
C ASP A 54 14.89 5.58 6.45
N PHE A 55 13.83 5.66 5.67
CA PHE A 55 12.47 5.66 6.22
C PHE A 55 12.12 4.29 6.77
N LEU A 56 11.70 4.24 8.03
CA LEU A 56 11.22 3.00 8.65
C LEU A 56 9.69 2.94 8.69
N ASP A 57 9.05 3.94 9.30
CA ASP A 57 7.62 3.93 9.58
C ASP A 57 7.07 5.33 9.80
N TYR A 58 5.74 5.46 9.67
CA TYR A 58 4.98 6.65 10.00
C TYR A 58 3.65 6.28 10.66
N ALA A 59 3.50 6.68 11.92
CA ALA A 59 2.29 6.42 12.69
C ALA A 59 1.99 7.56 13.66
N ALA A 60 0.71 7.87 13.85
CA ALA A 60 0.24 8.89 14.79
C ALA A 60 0.95 10.25 14.65
N GLY A 61 1.27 10.67 13.43
CA GLY A 61 1.96 11.94 13.17
C GLY A 61 3.47 11.93 13.43
N VAL A 62 4.07 10.78 13.75
CA VAL A 62 5.51 10.63 14.04
C VAL A 62 6.19 9.80 12.96
N VAL A 63 7.31 10.30 12.46
CA VAL A 63 8.17 9.65 11.47
C VAL A 63 9.33 8.98 12.19
N ALA A 64 9.59 7.71 11.87
CA ALA A 64 10.77 6.98 12.30
C ALA A 64 11.76 6.86 11.13
N LEU A 65 12.98 7.36 11.34
CA LEU A 65 14.08 7.33 10.37
C LEU A 65 15.30 6.60 10.96
N ALA A 66 15.86 5.63 10.26
CA ALA A 66 17.10 4.95 10.66
C ALA A 66 18.32 5.66 10.08
N ARG A 67 19.21 6.16 10.93
CA ARG A 67 20.47 6.76 10.51
C ARG A 67 21.50 5.68 10.12
N PRO A 68 22.53 6.03 9.33
CA PRO A 68 23.61 5.11 8.95
C PRO A 68 24.38 4.50 10.13
N ASP A 69 24.39 5.17 11.28
CA ASP A 69 25.00 4.68 12.53
C ASP A 69 24.12 3.66 13.29
N GLY A 70 22.95 3.30 12.73
CA GLY A 70 21.99 2.39 13.32
C GLY A 70 21.04 3.03 14.34
N THR A 71 21.19 4.33 14.63
CA THR A 71 20.29 5.03 15.55
C THR A 71 18.94 5.32 14.88
N ILE A 72 17.86 5.22 15.65
CA ILE A 72 16.51 5.55 15.17
C ILE A 72 16.15 6.95 15.65
N LEU A 73 15.95 7.84 14.69
CA LEU A 73 15.44 9.18 14.91
C LEU A 73 13.91 9.17 14.81
N ARG A 74 13.23 9.63 15.86
CA ARG A 74 11.78 9.84 15.87
C ARG A 74 11.48 11.32 15.96
N LEU A 75 10.70 11.84 15.02
CA LEU A 75 10.34 13.25 14.95
C LEU A 75 8.89 13.41 14.47
N PRO A 76 8.18 14.46 14.92
CA PRO A 76 6.86 14.75 14.37
C PRO A 76 6.98 15.07 12.88
N LEU A 77 6.00 14.67 12.07
CA LEU A 77 6.00 14.92 10.62
C LEU A 77 6.24 16.40 10.31
N THR A 78 5.65 17.28 11.12
CA THR A 78 5.80 18.73 10.99
C THR A 78 7.23 19.22 11.12
N ALA A 79 8.17 18.44 11.68
CA ALA A 79 9.58 18.80 11.78
C ALA A 79 10.37 18.59 10.46
N LEU A 80 9.76 17.97 9.44
CA LEU A 80 10.31 17.90 8.08
C LEU A 80 9.81 19.08 7.24
N CYS A 81 10.53 19.41 6.17
CA CYS A 81 10.03 20.36 5.17
C CYS A 81 8.82 19.78 4.43
N GLU A 82 7.96 20.63 3.87
CA GLU A 82 6.74 20.17 3.18
C GLU A 82 6.98 19.10 2.08
N PRO A 83 8.00 19.21 1.21
CA PRO A 83 8.34 18.13 0.27
C PRO A 83 8.53 16.77 0.93
N ASP A 84 9.25 16.72 2.04
CA ASP A 84 9.53 15.47 2.74
C ASP A 84 8.35 14.99 3.58
N GLN A 85 7.53 15.91 4.11
CA GLN A 85 6.26 15.55 4.72
C GLN A 85 5.35 14.80 3.73
N ARG A 86 5.24 15.31 2.49
CA ARG A 86 4.48 14.64 1.43
C ARG A 86 5.07 13.27 1.09
N ARG A 87 6.40 13.20 1.00
CA ARG A 87 7.13 11.95 0.70
C ARG A 87 6.85 10.87 1.75
N VAL A 88 6.81 11.24 3.03
CA VAL A 88 6.42 10.34 4.13
C VAL A 88 4.97 9.88 3.99
N ARG A 89 4.02 10.80 3.82
CA ARG A 89 2.60 10.47 3.67
C ARG A 89 2.38 9.47 2.53
N ARG A 90 3.07 9.66 1.40
CA ARG A 90 3.03 8.75 0.25
C ARG A 90 3.51 7.34 0.61
N ARG A 91 4.65 7.21 1.31
CA ARG A 91 5.17 5.90 1.74
C ARG A 91 4.26 5.19 2.72
N ALA A 92 3.58 5.95 3.56
CA ALA A 92 2.59 5.44 4.50
C ALA A 92 1.25 5.07 3.83
N GLY A 93 1.08 5.35 2.54
CA GLY A 93 -0.19 5.17 1.84
C GLY A 93 -1.28 6.15 2.30
N GLU A 94 -0.90 7.25 2.96
CA GLU A 94 -1.87 8.28 3.31
C GLU A 94 -2.31 9.05 2.07
N PRO A 95 -3.62 9.32 1.94
CA PRO A 95 -4.14 10.10 0.83
C PRO A 95 -3.62 11.54 0.91
N LEU A 96 -2.90 11.97 -0.13
CA LEU A 96 -2.41 13.34 -0.28
C LEU A 96 -3.55 14.33 -0.56
N VAL A 97 -4.69 13.81 -1.02
CA VAL A 97 -5.89 14.61 -1.28
C VAL A 97 -6.57 15.05 0.02
N PRO A 98 -6.88 16.34 0.18
CA PRO A 98 -7.63 16.84 1.33
C PRO A 98 -8.97 16.11 1.55
N GLU A 99 -9.48 16.11 2.78
CA GLU A 99 -10.74 15.44 3.10
C GLU A 99 -11.92 15.96 2.26
N PHE A 100 -11.98 17.26 1.95
CA PHE A 100 -13.07 17.80 1.13
C PHE A 100 -13.08 17.22 -0.30
N VAL A 101 -11.90 16.94 -0.87
CA VAL A 101 -11.76 16.27 -2.18
C VAL A 101 -12.29 14.84 -2.09
N ARG A 102 -11.93 14.13 -1.02
CA ARG A 102 -12.40 12.75 -0.78
C ARG A 102 -13.91 12.72 -0.54
N ALA A 103 -14.45 13.67 0.22
CA ALA A 103 -15.89 13.81 0.43
C ALA A 103 -16.63 14.10 -0.87
N ALA A 104 -16.12 15.00 -1.71
CA ALA A 104 -16.67 15.26 -3.04
C ALA A 104 -16.70 14.00 -3.91
N HIS A 105 -15.62 13.22 -3.91
CA HIS A 105 -15.55 11.96 -4.66
C HIS A 105 -16.55 10.94 -4.15
N ARG A 106 -16.66 10.78 -2.82
CA ARG A 106 -17.66 9.88 -2.19
C ARG A 106 -19.08 10.24 -2.59
N ASP A 107 -19.43 11.53 -2.59
CA ASP A 107 -20.76 12.01 -2.98
C ASP A 107 -21.05 11.70 -4.47
N ALA A 108 -20.07 11.93 -5.34
CA ALA A 108 -20.20 11.59 -6.77
C ALA A 108 -20.29 10.09 -7.02
N ALA A 109 -19.47 9.28 -6.35
CA ALA A 109 -19.49 7.83 -6.44
C ALA A 109 -20.83 7.24 -5.92
N ALA A 110 -21.45 7.87 -4.91
CA ALA A 110 -22.75 7.46 -4.42
C ALA A 110 -23.86 7.60 -5.48
N LEU A 111 -23.78 8.59 -6.39
CA LEU A 111 -24.71 8.71 -7.52
C LEU A 111 -24.58 7.51 -8.47
N LEU A 112 -23.35 7.15 -8.84
CA LEU A 112 -23.08 5.98 -9.68
C LEU A 112 -23.54 4.68 -9.01
N GLN A 113 -23.30 4.54 -7.71
CA GLN A 113 -23.74 3.37 -6.95
C GLN A 113 -25.27 3.24 -6.92
N ARG A 114 -26.00 4.36 -6.73
CA ARG A 114 -27.47 4.37 -6.81
C ARG A 114 -27.96 3.93 -8.19
N PHE A 115 -27.31 4.37 -9.26
CA PHE A 115 -27.63 3.90 -10.61
C PHE A 115 -27.39 2.38 -10.78
N ALA A 116 -26.29 1.86 -10.23
CA ALA A 116 -25.99 0.43 -10.29
C ALA A 116 -27.04 -0.44 -9.59
N GLN A 117 -27.74 0.12 -8.59
CA GLN A 117 -28.83 -0.52 -7.84
C GLN A 117 -30.18 -0.45 -8.55
N LEU A 118 -30.32 0.29 -9.67
CA LEU A 118 -31.56 0.33 -10.42
C LEU A 118 -31.86 -1.03 -11.08
N PRO A 119 -33.14 -1.35 -11.33
CA PRO A 119 -33.54 -2.51 -12.13
C PRO A 119 -32.86 -2.52 -13.50
N ALA A 120 -32.62 -3.72 -14.05
CA ALA A 120 -31.87 -3.88 -15.30
C ALA A 120 -32.49 -3.12 -16.48
N GLU A 121 -33.81 -2.98 -16.49
CA GLU A 121 -34.59 -2.28 -17.52
C GLU A 121 -34.28 -0.78 -17.58
N ARG A 122 -33.81 -0.20 -16.48
CA ARG A 122 -33.44 1.23 -16.39
C ARG A 122 -31.95 1.48 -16.54
N ARG A 123 -31.11 0.44 -16.57
CA ARG A 123 -29.65 0.56 -16.67
C ARG A 123 -29.19 0.57 -18.13
N THR A 124 -29.69 1.52 -18.91
CA THR A 124 -29.26 1.67 -20.31
C THR A 124 -27.89 2.36 -20.40
N PRO A 125 -27.13 2.16 -21.49
CA PRO A 125 -25.87 2.87 -21.71
C PRO A 125 -26.01 4.40 -21.69
N GLU A 126 -27.10 4.94 -22.22
CA GLU A 126 -27.38 6.38 -22.27
C GLU A 126 -27.65 6.95 -20.87
N GLU A 127 -28.46 6.24 -20.06
CA GLU A 127 -28.71 6.62 -18.67
C GLU A 127 -27.41 6.54 -17.85
N ARG A 128 -26.59 5.50 -18.05
CA ARG A 128 -25.27 5.39 -17.41
C ARG A 128 -24.39 6.60 -17.74
N ALA A 129 -24.29 6.97 -19.01
CA ALA A 129 -23.51 8.12 -19.44
C ALA A 129 -24.03 9.43 -18.83
N ARG A 130 -25.35 9.59 -18.72
CA ARG A 130 -25.97 10.75 -18.07
C ARG A 130 -25.63 10.81 -16.58
N VAL A 131 -25.75 9.71 -15.84
CA VAL A 131 -25.41 9.69 -14.40
C VAL A 131 -23.91 9.90 -14.18
N ALA A 132 -23.04 9.34 -15.03
CA ALA A 132 -21.60 9.60 -14.97
C ALA A 132 -21.29 11.08 -15.17
N HIS A 133 -21.93 11.73 -16.16
CA HIS A 133 -21.78 13.16 -16.36
C HIS A 133 -22.25 13.98 -15.14
N MET A 134 -23.38 13.62 -14.54
CA MET A 134 -23.88 14.26 -13.31
C MET A 134 -22.92 14.06 -12.12
N ALA A 135 -22.34 12.86 -11.97
CA ALA A 135 -21.37 12.57 -10.92
C ALA A 135 -20.11 13.43 -11.09
N GLN A 136 -19.59 13.58 -12.31
CA GLN A 136 -18.47 14.48 -12.60
C GLN A 136 -18.81 15.94 -12.31
N ALA A 137 -19.97 16.42 -12.75
CA ALA A 137 -20.41 17.78 -12.48
C ALA A 137 -20.55 18.07 -10.98
N LEU A 138 -21.09 17.12 -10.21
CA LEU A 138 -21.18 17.23 -8.75
C LEU A 138 -19.80 17.30 -8.10
N PHE A 139 -18.88 16.42 -8.51
CA PHE A 139 -17.50 16.41 -8.03
C PHE A 139 -16.84 17.77 -8.26
N ASP A 140 -16.91 18.28 -9.50
CA ASP A 140 -16.30 19.54 -9.89
C ASP A 140 -16.88 20.74 -9.15
N ALA A 141 -18.21 20.79 -8.96
CA ALA A 141 -18.86 21.83 -8.18
C ALA A 141 -18.38 21.87 -6.72
N ARG A 142 -18.17 20.70 -6.10
CA ARG A 142 -17.67 20.61 -4.72
C ARG A 142 -16.18 20.98 -4.62
N LEU A 143 -15.38 20.62 -5.61
CA LEU A 143 -13.98 21.04 -5.68
C LEU A 143 -13.83 22.57 -5.79
N ALA A 144 -14.66 23.20 -6.62
CA ALA A 144 -14.68 24.66 -6.76
C ALA A 144 -15.03 25.33 -5.42
N ALA A 145 -16.04 24.83 -4.71
CA ALA A 145 -16.42 25.35 -3.40
C ALA A 145 -15.35 25.13 -2.30
N GLY A 146 -14.55 24.07 -2.42
CA GLY A 146 -13.49 23.72 -1.46
C GLY A 146 -12.13 24.37 -1.73
N GLY A 147 -12.00 25.18 -2.78
CA GLY A 147 -10.72 25.83 -3.12
C GLY A 147 -9.67 24.88 -3.70
N ALA A 148 -10.09 23.84 -4.43
CA ALA A 148 -9.17 22.85 -5.01
C ALA A 148 -8.12 23.44 -5.97
N GLU A 149 -8.37 24.63 -6.53
CA GLU A 149 -7.45 25.32 -7.44
C GLU A 149 -6.14 25.73 -6.76
N ALA A 150 -6.15 25.94 -5.44
CA ALA A 150 -4.96 26.27 -4.67
C ALA A 150 -4.10 25.04 -4.31
N LEU A 151 -4.53 23.84 -4.71
CA LEU A 151 -3.80 22.61 -4.42
C LEU A 151 -2.61 22.44 -5.36
N ASP A 152 -1.54 21.85 -4.83
CA ASP A 152 -0.30 21.63 -5.57
C ASP A 152 -0.49 20.67 -6.78
N ALA A 153 0.49 20.66 -7.67
CA ALA A 153 0.44 19.88 -8.91
C ALA A 153 0.27 18.36 -8.68
N GLU A 154 0.72 17.86 -7.53
CA GLU A 154 0.61 16.45 -7.17
C GLU A 154 -0.81 16.12 -6.70
N ALA A 155 -1.38 16.91 -5.80
CA ALA A 155 -2.78 16.82 -5.40
C ALA A 155 -3.71 16.97 -6.62
N GLN A 156 -3.38 17.86 -7.56
CA GLN A 156 -4.10 17.96 -8.83
C GLN A 156 -4.01 16.68 -9.68
N SER A 157 -2.89 15.96 -9.64
CA SER A 157 -2.74 14.67 -10.32
C SER A 157 -3.67 13.60 -9.73
N ASP A 158 -3.74 13.52 -8.41
CA ASP A 158 -4.65 12.59 -7.73
C ASP A 158 -6.12 13.00 -7.91
N ILE A 159 -6.44 14.29 -7.93
CA ILE A 159 -7.77 14.79 -8.27
C ILE A 159 -8.17 14.36 -9.69
N ARG A 160 -7.26 14.44 -10.67
CA ARG A 160 -7.52 13.95 -12.04
C ARG A 160 -7.81 12.46 -12.04
N ARG A 161 -7.02 11.65 -11.33
CA ARG A 161 -7.28 10.20 -11.19
C ARG A 161 -8.64 9.90 -10.58
N LEU A 162 -9.03 10.63 -9.52
CA LEU A 162 -10.34 10.50 -8.89
C LEU A 162 -11.47 10.88 -9.85
N ARG A 163 -11.32 11.99 -10.60
CA ARG A 163 -12.30 12.40 -11.62
C ARG A 163 -12.46 11.36 -12.73
N ASP A 164 -11.35 10.78 -13.20
CA ASP A 164 -11.36 9.77 -14.25
C ASP A 164 -12.03 8.46 -13.80
N SER A 165 -11.97 8.12 -12.50
CA SER A 165 -12.66 6.97 -11.92
C SER A 165 -14.20 7.06 -11.92
N LEU A 166 -14.76 8.25 -12.20
CA LEU A 166 -16.20 8.48 -12.26
C LEU A 166 -16.81 8.25 -13.66
N ARG A 167 -16.00 7.84 -14.65
CA ARG A 167 -16.43 7.50 -16.02
C ARG A 167 -16.74 6.00 -16.13
#